data_AF-A0A924NIA0-F1
#
_entry.id   AF-A0A924NIA0-F1
#
_cell.length_a   1.000
_cell.length_b   1.000
_cell.length_c   1.000
_cell.angle_alpha   90.00
_cell.angle_beta   90.00
_cell.angle_gamma   90.00
#
_symmetry.space_group_name_H-M   'P 1'
#
loop_
_entity.id
_entity.type
_entity.pdbx_description
1 polymer ?
#
loop_
_entity_poly.entity_id
_entity_poly.type
_entity_poly.pdbx_seq_one_letter_code
_entity_poly.pdbx_strand_id
1 'polypeptide(L)'
;MTGITLRPLRFTDQVEAMTAFATKLGLVARVESVGGGWVELVAGGGGMLALHDAAGTATEQPLGRTGLSFECEDADAVATRVRGAGYDAVVFDEGDARVVSLIAPDGTQVLGDERQADLHGYLEHATVDADPTVRVRARVVTPDPAAYRDWLGVLGLGGVELVEGPVQASALGPDGRRRPAALARLIVTRTLEGNVPGGVLIDPDGEQVLVLPSAPTPNGGTELRIERLDLVAHAAAARALQTAALRTVSDVTGRGAPGDDVHYPAHSARPGFDAVAAWRGDDLIGFAYGHRNASPSWWDDWVRPHLTAAGRQDVLDGSFVIVQLDVDPAWHRKGIGRRLVQALLDGRREPRVLLTTQGGANPARGFYQRLGFVELTDGPRYGDTPFVVLAREPLAG
;
A
#
# COMPACT_ATOMS: atom_id res chain seq x y z
N MET A 1 11.87 3.81 -5.73
CA MET A 1 10.81 3.62 -4.71
C MET A 1 10.13 2.31 -5.06
N THR A 2 9.96 1.37 -4.13
CA THR A 2 9.55 0.00 -4.50
C THR A 2 8.06 -0.21 -4.27
N GLY A 3 7.25 -0.12 -5.33
CA GLY A 3 5.93 -0.73 -5.36
C GLY A 3 6.04 -2.26 -5.36
N ILE A 4 6.44 -2.85 -4.23
CA ILE A 4 6.47 -4.30 -4.02
C ILE A 4 5.11 -4.74 -3.47
N THR A 5 4.53 -5.78 -4.08
CA THR A 5 3.28 -6.41 -3.62
C THR A 5 3.51 -7.90 -3.40
N LEU A 6 3.16 -8.42 -2.22
CA LEU A 6 3.19 -9.85 -1.94
C LEU A 6 2.32 -10.60 -2.95
N ARG A 7 2.90 -11.62 -3.60
CA ARG A 7 2.22 -12.44 -4.59
C ARG A 7 2.75 -13.87 -4.49
N PRO A 8 2.25 -14.70 -3.56
CA PRO A 8 2.65 -16.10 -3.50
C PRO A 8 2.31 -16.78 -4.83
N LEU A 9 3.20 -17.64 -5.31
CA LEU A 9 3.07 -18.32 -6.59
C LEU A 9 2.72 -19.78 -6.37
N ARG A 10 1.52 -20.20 -6.77
CA ARG A 10 1.06 -21.60 -6.76
C ARG A 10 1.33 -22.25 -8.11
N PHE A 11 2.00 -23.40 -8.08
CA PHE A 11 2.14 -24.30 -9.22
C PHE A 11 1.00 -25.33 -9.20
N THR A 12 0.16 -25.36 -10.22
CA THR A 12 -1.05 -26.21 -10.32
C THR A 12 -1.18 -26.76 -11.74
N ASP A 13 -1.76 -27.94 -11.93
CA ASP A 13 -2.17 -28.46 -13.25
C ASP A 13 -3.65 -28.15 -13.56
N GLN A 14 -4.31 -27.42 -12.66
CA GLN A 14 -5.73 -27.09 -12.71
C GLN A 14 -5.95 -25.57 -12.61
N VAL A 15 -5.24 -24.79 -13.44
CA VAL A 15 -5.26 -23.31 -13.40
C VAL A 15 -6.69 -22.76 -13.40
N GLU A 16 -7.57 -23.23 -14.28
CA GLU A 16 -8.97 -22.79 -14.34
C GLU A 16 -9.73 -23.04 -13.03
N ALA A 17 -9.58 -24.24 -12.44
CA ALA A 17 -10.26 -24.59 -11.20
C ALA A 17 -9.71 -23.79 -10.01
N MET A 18 -8.39 -23.56 -9.98
CA MET A 18 -7.72 -22.71 -8.98
C MET A 18 -8.15 -21.26 -9.09
N THR A 19 -8.28 -20.71 -10.30
CA THR A 19 -8.85 -19.38 -10.55
C THR A 19 -10.27 -19.30 -10.02
N ALA A 20 -11.13 -20.27 -10.35
CA ALA A 20 -12.51 -20.30 -9.85
C ALA A 20 -12.59 -20.41 -8.32
N PHE A 21 -11.67 -21.16 -7.69
CA PHE A 21 -11.55 -21.24 -6.23
C PHE A 21 -11.14 -19.89 -5.61
N ALA A 22 -10.11 -19.24 -6.16
CA ALA A 22 -9.64 -17.94 -5.69
C ALA A 22 -10.72 -16.85 -5.89
N THR A 23 -11.48 -16.89 -6.98
CA THR A 23 -12.63 -16.00 -7.21
C THR A 23 -13.73 -16.18 -6.16
N LYS A 24 -14.03 -17.42 -5.76
CA LYS A 24 -14.97 -17.69 -4.65
C LYS A 24 -14.48 -17.14 -3.31
N LEU A 25 -13.17 -16.97 -3.14
CA LEU A 25 -12.57 -16.33 -1.98
C LEU A 25 -12.61 -14.79 -2.04
N GLY A 26 -13.02 -14.20 -3.16
CA GLY A 26 -13.14 -12.76 -3.35
C GLY A 26 -11.95 -12.09 -4.05
N LEU A 27 -11.03 -12.88 -4.60
CA LEU A 27 -9.99 -12.37 -5.48
C LEU A 27 -10.54 -12.17 -6.90
N VAL A 28 -9.91 -11.32 -7.69
CA VAL A 28 -10.27 -11.12 -9.10
C VAL A 28 -9.03 -11.24 -9.97
N ALA A 29 -9.12 -11.98 -11.06
CA ALA A 29 -8.06 -12.06 -12.06
C ALA A 29 -7.81 -10.67 -12.65
N ARG A 30 -6.55 -10.25 -12.64
CA ARG A 30 -6.07 -9.00 -13.26
C ARG A 30 -5.41 -9.29 -14.60
N VAL A 31 -4.56 -10.31 -14.65
CA VAL A 31 -3.79 -10.69 -15.85
C VAL A 31 -3.91 -12.19 -16.08
N GLU A 32 -4.17 -12.60 -17.31
CA GLU A 32 -4.23 -14.00 -17.71
C GLU A 32 -3.45 -14.23 -19.01
N SER A 33 -2.65 -15.28 -19.09
CA SER A 33 -2.03 -15.65 -20.37
C SER A 33 -3.09 -16.18 -21.33
N VAL A 34 -2.99 -15.82 -22.62
CA VAL A 34 -3.88 -16.35 -23.67
C VAL A 34 -3.79 -17.89 -23.78
N GLY A 35 -2.64 -18.46 -23.43
CA GLY A 35 -2.42 -19.91 -23.40
C GLY A 35 -2.99 -20.63 -22.17
N GLY A 36 -3.54 -19.90 -21.18
CA GLY A 36 -4.16 -20.46 -19.97
C GLY A 36 -3.19 -20.99 -18.91
N GLY A 37 -1.88 -20.87 -19.11
CA GLY A 37 -0.85 -21.39 -18.20
C GLY A 37 -0.48 -20.44 -17.05
N TRP A 38 -0.95 -19.19 -17.08
CA TRP A 38 -0.64 -18.17 -16.07
C TRP A 38 -1.85 -17.31 -15.77
N VAL A 39 -2.11 -17.07 -14.49
CA VAL A 39 -3.14 -16.15 -13.99
C VAL A 39 -2.62 -15.40 -12.77
N GLU A 40 -2.80 -14.08 -12.75
CA GLU A 40 -2.56 -13.24 -11.59
C GLU A 40 -3.87 -12.71 -11.04
N LEU A 41 -4.12 -12.96 -9.77
CA LEU A 41 -5.31 -12.50 -9.07
C LEU A 41 -4.94 -11.48 -7.99
N VAL A 42 -5.75 -10.44 -7.84
CA VAL A 42 -5.61 -9.42 -6.81
C VAL A 42 -6.67 -9.57 -5.73
N ALA A 43 -6.31 -9.27 -4.49
CA ALA A 43 -7.26 -9.11 -3.39
C ALA A 43 -7.48 -7.62 -3.12
N GLY A 44 -8.74 -7.18 -2.97
CA GLY A 44 -9.07 -5.76 -2.85
C GLY A 44 -8.51 -5.13 -1.57
N GLY A 45 -8.32 -5.90 -0.51
CA GLY A 45 -7.68 -5.47 0.72
C GLY A 45 -6.15 -5.51 0.66
N GLY A 46 -5.54 -6.05 -0.39
CA GLY A 46 -4.08 -6.09 -0.58
C GLY A 46 -3.48 -7.49 -0.65
N GLY A 47 -2.36 -7.57 -1.36
CA GLY A 47 -1.73 -8.82 -1.76
C GLY A 47 -2.35 -9.41 -3.03
N MET A 48 -1.63 -10.36 -3.61
CA MET A 48 -1.97 -11.03 -4.86
C MET A 48 -1.75 -12.53 -4.73
N LEU A 49 -2.26 -13.30 -5.69
CA LEU A 49 -1.95 -14.72 -5.88
C LEU A 49 -1.58 -14.91 -7.35
N ALA A 50 -0.49 -15.59 -7.63
CA ALA A 50 -0.15 -16.04 -8.98
C ALA A 50 -0.37 -17.55 -9.09
N LEU A 51 -0.90 -17.96 -10.24
CA LEU A 51 -1.08 -19.34 -10.63
C LEU A 51 -0.23 -19.60 -11.86
N HIS A 52 0.57 -20.67 -11.83
CA HIS A 52 1.36 -21.12 -12.97
C HIS A 52 1.12 -22.60 -13.21
N ASP A 53 0.93 -22.98 -14.47
CA ASP A 53 0.80 -24.37 -14.87
C ASP A 53 2.07 -25.16 -14.50
N ALA A 54 1.92 -26.21 -13.69
CA ALA A 54 3.03 -27.07 -13.29
C ALA A 54 3.61 -27.88 -14.46
N ALA A 55 2.78 -28.26 -15.44
CA ALA A 55 3.15 -29.13 -16.55
C ALA A 55 3.99 -28.43 -17.64
N GLY A 56 3.90 -27.10 -17.74
CA GLY A 56 4.58 -26.29 -18.75
C GLY A 56 5.93 -25.71 -18.35
N THR A 57 6.43 -25.95 -17.13
CA THR A 57 7.64 -25.27 -16.62
C THR A 57 8.94 -25.93 -17.06
N ALA A 58 9.91 -25.12 -17.54
CA ALA A 58 11.30 -25.55 -17.69
C ALA A 58 11.99 -25.85 -16.33
N THR A 59 11.36 -25.47 -15.21
CA THR A 59 11.92 -25.51 -13.86
C THR A 59 11.44 -26.69 -12.99
N GLU A 60 10.60 -27.59 -13.53
CA GLU A 60 10.12 -28.83 -12.89
C GLU A 60 9.63 -28.61 -11.44
N GLN A 61 8.83 -27.58 -11.21
CA GLN A 61 8.36 -27.29 -9.85
C GLN A 61 7.32 -28.32 -9.41
N PRO A 62 7.35 -28.80 -8.15
CA PRO A 62 6.37 -29.76 -7.67
C PRO A 62 4.94 -29.22 -7.78
N LEU A 63 4.02 -30.06 -8.28
CA LEU A 63 2.59 -29.80 -8.28
C LEU A 63 2.09 -29.47 -6.87
N GLY A 64 1.19 -28.51 -6.75
CA GLY A 64 0.62 -28.08 -5.48
C GLY A 64 1.59 -27.26 -4.63
N ARG A 65 2.77 -26.87 -5.12
CA ARG A 65 3.70 -26.03 -4.34
C ARG A 65 3.28 -24.56 -4.38
N THR A 66 3.26 -23.90 -3.23
CA THR A 66 3.27 -22.42 -3.17
C THR A 66 4.64 -21.90 -2.73
N GLY A 67 5.23 -21.05 -3.55
CA GLY A 67 6.45 -20.30 -3.24
C GLY A 67 6.14 -18.90 -2.73
N LEU A 68 7.03 -18.35 -1.89
CA LEU A 68 7.06 -16.91 -1.67
C LEU A 68 7.58 -16.21 -2.93
N SER A 69 6.83 -15.23 -3.41
CA SER A 69 7.22 -14.33 -4.49
C SER A 69 6.49 -13.00 -4.33
N PHE A 70 6.86 -12.03 -5.17
CA PHE A 70 6.24 -10.72 -5.19
C PHE A 70 6.17 -10.16 -6.62
N GLU A 71 5.37 -9.12 -6.80
CA GLU A 71 5.46 -8.20 -7.94
C GLU A 71 6.20 -6.94 -7.48
N CYS A 72 7.03 -6.35 -8.34
CA CYS A 72 7.67 -5.06 -8.10
C CYS A 72 7.53 -4.11 -9.30
N GLU A 73 7.69 -2.81 -9.09
CA GLU A 73 7.67 -1.83 -10.19
C GLU A 73 9.00 -1.70 -10.91
N ASP A 74 10.11 -2.03 -10.25
CA ASP A 74 11.47 -1.84 -10.76
C ASP A 74 12.41 -2.86 -10.10
N ALA A 75 12.79 -3.89 -10.86
CA ALA A 75 13.63 -4.98 -10.41
C ALA A 75 15.06 -4.52 -10.08
N ASP A 76 15.60 -3.54 -10.81
CA ASP A 76 16.94 -2.98 -10.57
C ASP A 76 16.99 -2.19 -9.26
N ALA A 77 15.94 -1.42 -8.96
CA ALA A 77 15.82 -0.70 -7.70
C ALA A 77 15.73 -1.66 -6.51
N VAL A 78 14.99 -2.77 -6.66
CA VAL A 78 14.95 -3.83 -5.65
C VAL A 78 16.33 -4.44 -5.46
N ALA A 79 16.98 -4.87 -6.54
CA ALA A 79 18.30 -5.50 -6.48
C ALA A 79 19.37 -4.58 -5.88
N THR A 80 19.35 -3.29 -6.25
CA THR A 80 20.26 -2.27 -5.70
C THR A 80 20.09 -2.13 -4.19
N ARG A 81 18.85 -2.09 -3.70
CA ARG A 81 18.58 -1.99 -2.26
C ARG A 81 19.04 -3.23 -1.50
N VAL A 82 18.70 -4.42 -2.01
CA VAL A 82 19.05 -5.69 -1.36
C VAL A 82 20.56 -5.87 -1.29
N ARG A 83 21.28 -5.56 -2.38
CA ARG A 83 22.76 -5.55 -2.41
C ARG A 83 23.33 -4.51 -1.46
N GLY A 84 22.72 -3.33 -1.37
CA GLY A 84 23.12 -2.27 -0.44
C GLY A 84 22.99 -2.68 1.04
N ALA A 85 22.09 -3.62 1.35
CA ALA A 85 21.94 -4.22 2.66
C ALA A 85 22.83 -5.48 2.88
N GLY A 86 23.67 -5.83 1.90
CA GLY A 86 24.62 -6.94 2.01
C GLY A 86 24.09 -8.31 1.58
N TYR A 87 22.93 -8.37 0.90
CA TYR A 87 22.33 -9.62 0.43
C TYR A 87 22.48 -9.81 -1.09
N ASP A 88 22.47 -11.06 -1.54
CA ASP A 88 22.58 -11.38 -2.96
C ASP A 88 21.28 -11.08 -3.72
N ALA A 89 21.42 -10.41 -4.85
CA ALA A 89 20.34 -10.16 -5.80
C ALA A 89 20.88 -10.21 -7.24
N VAL A 90 20.09 -10.72 -8.17
CA VAL A 90 20.38 -10.76 -9.62
C VAL A 90 19.12 -10.40 -10.38
N VAL A 91 19.23 -9.51 -11.37
CA VAL A 91 18.15 -9.19 -12.30
C VAL A 91 18.47 -9.86 -13.63
N PHE A 92 17.47 -10.45 -14.26
CA PHE A 92 17.59 -11.08 -15.58
C PHE A 92 16.26 -10.98 -16.32
N ASP A 93 16.33 -11.15 -17.64
CA ASP A 93 15.16 -11.16 -18.51
C ASP A 93 14.73 -12.63 -18.75
N GLU A 94 13.42 -12.88 -18.65
CA GLU A 94 12.78 -14.17 -18.92
C GLU A 94 11.71 -13.97 -19.99
N GLY A 95 12.08 -14.25 -21.25
CA GLY A 95 11.24 -13.87 -22.39
C GLY A 95 11.12 -12.34 -22.48
N ASP A 96 9.87 -11.85 -22.46
CA ASP A 96 9.55 -10.41 -22.42
C ASP A 96 9.32 -9.89 -20.97
N ALA A 97 9.50 -10.74 -19.96
CA ALA A 97 9.37 -10.37 -18.55
C ALA A 97 10.74 -10.09 -17.92
N ARG A 98 10.76 -9.22 -16.91
CA ARG A 98 11.97 -8.88 -16.15
C ARG A 98 11.83 -9.36 -14.72
N VAL A 99 12.82 -10.09 -14.23
CA VAL A 99 12.74 -10.80 -12.95
C VAL A 99 13.94 -10.47 -12.07
N VAL A 100 13.69 -10.25 -10.78
CA VAL A 100 14.73 -10.19 -9.76
C VAL A 100 14.73 -11.48 -8.92
N SER A 101 15.86 -12.17 -8.88
CA SER A 101 16.13 -13.28 -7.97
C SER A 101 16.91 -12.78 -6.77
N LEU A 102 16.39 -13.04 -5.58
CA LEU A 102 17.00 -12.68 -4.30
C LEU A 102 17.36 -13.92 -3.48
N ILE A 103 18.40 -13.82 -2.66
CA ILE A 103 18.74 -14.85 -1.68
C ILE A 103 18.47 -14.32 -0.26
N ALA A 104 17.58 -15.00 0.45
CA ALA A 104 17.26 -14.74 1.85
C ALA A 104 18.39 -15.26 2.78
N PRO A 105 18.45 -14.83 4.06
CA PRO A 105 19.55 -15.17 4.99
C PRO A 105 19.77 -16.67 5.20
N ASP A 106 18.72 -17.48 5.07
CA ASP A 106 18.78 -18.94 5.18
C ASP A 106 19.18 -19.64 3.86
N GLY A 107 19.62 -18.87 2.86
CA GLY A 107 20.02 -19.35 1.54
C GLY A 107 18.86 -19.54 0.57
N THR A 108 17.63 -19.23 1.00
CA THR A 108 16.43 -19.44 0.21
C THR A 108 16.33 -18.48 -0.97
N GLN A 109 15.97 -18.99 -2.14
CA GLN A 109 15.68 -18.16 -3.30
C GLN A 109 14.23 -17.65 -3.28
N VAL A 110 14.06 -16.36 -3.54
CA VAL A 110 12.75 -15.69 -3.71
C VAL A 110 12.78 -14.89 -5.00
N LEU A 111 11.74 -15.03 -5.82
CA LEU A 111 11.62 -14.33 -7.10
C LEU A 111 10.63 -13.15 -6.99
N GLY A 112 10.96 -12.06 -7.67
CA GLY A 112 10.10 -10.91 -7.85
C GLY A 112 9.98 -10.57 -9.33
N ASP A 113 8.75 -10.50 -9.83
CA ASP A 113 8.52 -10.13 -11.23
C ASP A 113 8.34 -8.61 -11.30
N GLU A 114 9.01 -7.96 -12.25
CA GLU A 114 8.73 -6.57 -12.58
C GLU A 114 7.38 -6.50 -13.29
N ARG A 115 6.53 -5.55 -12.88
CA ARG A 115 5.22 -5.34 -13.48
C ARG A 115 5.37 -5.09 -14.97
N GLN A 116 4.76 -5.96 -15.77
CA GLN A 116 4.84 -5.87 -17.22
C GLN A 116 4.13 -4.62 -17.73
N ALA A 117 4.82 -3.85 -18.57
CA ALA A 117 4.24 -2.73 -19.30
C ALA A 117 3.64 -3.15 -20.65
N ASP A 118 4.18 -4.22 -21.25
CA ASP A 118 3.68 -4.83 -22.48
C ASP A 118 3.06 -6.20 -22.13
N LEU A 119 1.77 -6.36 -22.42
CA LEU A 119 1.00 -7.56 -22.13
C LEU A 119 0.84 -8.44 -23.39
N HIS A 120 1.86 -8.46 -24.27
CA HIS A 120 1.85 -9.34 -25.42
C HIS A 120 1.65 -10.81 -25.00
N GLY A 121 0.58 -11.44 -25.48
CA GLY A 121 0.22 -12.81 -25.09
C GLY A 121 -0.57 -12.92 -23.78
N TYR A 122 -0.95 -11.80 -23.17
CA TYR A 122 -1.76 -11.72 -21.96
C TYR A 122 -3.04 -10.89 -22.19
N LEU A 123 -4.04 -11.13 -21.35
CA LEU A 123 -5.28 -10.38 -21.24
C LEU A 123 -5.29 -9.64 -19.91
N GLU A 124 -5.67 -8.36 -19.93
CA GLU A 124 -5.88 -7.56 -18.71
C GLU A 124 -7.36 -7.39 -18.42
N HIS A 125 -7.72 -7.48 -17.15
CA HIS A 125 -9.10 -7.40 -16.66
C HIS A 125 -9.25 -6.29 -15.61
N ALA A 126 -10.42 -5.68 -15.58
CA ALA A 126 -10.75 -4.71 -14.54
C ALA A 126 -10.86 -5.39 -13.17
N THR A 127 -10.26 -4.78 -12.15
CA THR A 127 -10.17 -5.36 -10.80
C THR A 127 -11.12 -4.71 -9.79
N VAL A 128 -12.10 -3.94 -10.28
CA VAL A 128 -13.03 -3.14 -9.45
C VAL A 128 -13.87 -3.99 -8.50
N ASP A 129 -14.09 -5.26 -8.85
CA ASP A 129 -14.92 -6.19 -8.07
C ASP A 129 -14.10 -7.00 -7.05
N ALA A 130 -12.78 -6.76 -6.93
CA ALA A 130 -11.95 -7.42 -5.93
C ALA A 130 -12.44 -7.05 -4.52
N ASP A 131 -12.72 -8.05 -3.69
CA ASP A 131 -13.33 -7.84 -2.39
C ASP A 131 -12.37 -7.03 -1.48
N PRO A 132 -12.73 -5.80 -1.06
CA PRO A 132 -11.85 -4.95 -0.25
C PRO A 132 -11.62 -5.50 1.16
N THR A 133 -12.44 -6.46 1.59
CA THR A 133 -12.30 -7.12 2.89
C THR A 133 -11.30 -8.27 2.87
N VAL A 134 -10.91 -8.75 1.69
CA VAL A 134 -10.06 -9.93 1.50
C VAL A 134 -8.61 -9.49 1.28
N ARG A 135 -7.67 -10.19 1.91
CA ARG A 135 -6.22 -10.00 1.74
C ARG A 135 -5.53 -11.34 1.52
N VAL A 136 -4.49 -11.34 0.70
CA VAL A 136 -3.58 -12.48 0.57
C VAL A 136 -2.37 -12.28 1.47
N ARG A 137 -2.04 -13.34 2.20
CA ARG A 137 -0.87 -13.46 3.06
C ARG A 137 -0.16 -14.78 2.80
N ALA A 138 1.09 -14.87 3.23
CA ALA A 138 1.87 -16.09 3.15
C ALA A 138 2.40 -16.45 4.52
N ARG A 139 2.42 -17.73 4.86
CA ARG A 139 3.18 -18.24 6.00
C ARG A 139 4.39 -18.99 5.51
N VAL A 140 5.59 -18.50 5.84
CA VAL A 140 6.87 -19.05 5.41
C VAL A 140 7.56 -19.73 6.59
N VAL A 141 8.13 -20.90 6.32
CA VAL A 141 8.95 -21.64 7.30
C VAL A 141 10.41 -21.32 7.05
N THR A 142 11.13 -20.93 8.11
CA THR A 142 12.56 -20.57 8.05
C THR A 142 13.27 -20.93 9.36
N PRO A 143 14.55 -21.35 9.32
CA PRO A 143 15.31 -21.68 10.53
C PRO A 143 15.65 -20.45 11.37
N ASP A 144 15.59 -19.25 10.80
CA ASP A 144 15.85 -18.00 11.52
C ASP A 144 14.80 -16.92 11.17
N PRO A 145 13.64 -16.92 11.87
CA PRO A 145 12.59 -15.93 11.65
C PRO A 145 13.02 -14.48 11.92
N ALA A 146 14.05 -14.24 12.74
CA ALA A 146 14.50 -12.88 13.04
C ALA A 146 15.28 -12.31 11.86
N ALA A 147 16.29 -13.03 11.39
CA ALA A 147 17.06 -12.61 10.21
C ALA A 147 16.17 -12.50 8.97
N TYR A 148 15.24 -13.44 8.77
CA TYR A 148 14.31 -13.41 7.64
C TYR A 148 13.38 -12.18 7.71
N ARG A 149 12.95 -11.78 8.91
CA ARG A 149 12.12 -10.57 9.10
C ARG A 149 12.89 -9.30 8.76
N ASP A 150 14.14 -9.19 9.19
CA ASP A 150 14.99 -8.04 8.88
C ASP A 150 15.20 -7.93 7.35
N TRP A 151 15.41 -9.07 6.69
CA TRP A 151 15.51 -9.15 5.23
C TRP A 151 14.22 -8.74 4.51
N LEU A 152 13.04 -9.19 4.98
CA LEU A 152 11.75 -8.70 4.48
C LEU A 152 11.57 -7.18 4.70
N GLY A 153 12.09 -6.66 5.81
CA GLY A 153 12.13 -5.23 6.11
C GLY A 153 12.92 -4.42 5.10
N VAL A 154 14.06 -4.93 4.62
CA VAL A 154 14.83 -4.32 3.52
C VAL A 154 13.98 -4.22 2.25
N LEU A 155 13.19 -5.24 1.94
CA LEU A 155 12.29 -5.24 0.79
C LEU A 155 11.10 -4.30 0.98
N GLY A 156 10.69 -4.04 2.23
CA GLY A 156 9.39 -3.44 2.53
C GLY A 156 8.23 -4.40 2.24
N LEU A 157 8.50 -5.72 2.22
CA LEU A 157 7.52 -6.75 1.87
C LEU A 157 6.74 -7.17 3.12
N GLY A 158 5.50 -6.68 3.24
CA GLY A 158 4.55 -7.06 4.29
C GLY A 158 3.74 -8.32 3.98
N GLY A 159 2.83 -8.68 4.88
CA GLY A 159 1.87 -9.77 4.65
C GLY A 159 2.43 -11.19 4.83
N VAL A 160 3.69 -11.33 5.25
CA VAL A 160 4.34 -12.62 5.50
C VAL A 160 4.34 -12.95 7.00
N GLU A 161 3.82 -14.11 7.38
CA GLU A 161 3.97 -14.71 8.70
C GLU A 161 5.16 -15.67 8.67
N LEU A 162 6.03 -15.59 9.68
CA LEU A 162 7.22 -16.45 9.77
C LEU A 162 7.01 -17.50 10.86
N VAL A 163 7.35 -18.73 10.54
CA VAL A 163 7.34 -19.86 11.48
C VAL A 163 8.73 -20.47 11.51
N GLU A 164 9.25 -20.70 12.72
CA GLU A 164 10.54 -21.35 12.90
C GLU A 164 10.46 -22.82 12.46
N GLY A 165 11.39 -23.24 11.61
CA GLY A 165 11.48 -24.63 11.18
C GLY A 165 12.51 -24.84 10.06
N PRO A 166 12.85 -26.10 9.75
CA PRO A 166 13.83 -26.39 8.69
C PRO A 166 13.26 -26.06 7.30
N VAL A 167 14.11 -25.55 6.39
CA VAL A 167 13.73 -25.45 4.97
C VAL A 167 13.72 -26.85 4.36
N GLN A 168 12.59 -27.24 3.76
CA GLN A 168 12.38 -28.61 3.25
C GLN A 168 12.25 -28.71 1.73
N ALA A 169 12.31 -27.60 1.01
CA ALA A 169 12.22 -27.59 -0.46
C ALA A 169 13.47 -27.01 -1.11
N SER A 170 13.67 -27.35 -2.38
CA SER A 170 14.65 -26.72 -3.24
C SER A 170 14.00 -26.27 -4.56
N ALA A 171 14.56 -25.23 -5.17
CA ALA A 171 14.22 -24.76 -6.51
C ALA A 171 15.51 -24.63 -7.33
N LEU A 172 15.38 -24.78 -8.65
CA LEU A 172 16.47 -24.49 -9.58
C LEU A 172 16.54 -22.97 -9.81
N GLY A 173 17.68 -22.37 -9.52
CA GLY A 173 17.92 -20.96 -9.80
C GLY A 173 18.27 -20.71 -11.28
N PRO A 174 18.28 -19.43 -11.71
CA PRO A 174 18.61 -19.05 -13.09
C PRO A 174 20.06 -19.38 -13.47
N ASP A 175 20.93 -19.57 -12.47
CA ASP A 175 22.32 -20.04 -12.63
C ASP A 175 22.42 -21.58 -12.76
N GLY A 176 21.29 -22.28 -12.82
CA GLY A 176 21.21 -23.74 -12.85
C GLY A 176 21.58 -24.41 -11.53
N ARG A 177 21.75 -23.65 -10.43
CA ARG A 177 22.07 -24.22 -9.11
C ARG A 177 20.79 -24.45 -8.31
N ARG A 178 20.68 -25.62 -7.67
CA ARG A 178 19.59 -25.88 -6.72
C ARG A 178 19.87 -25.15 -5.41
N ARG A 179 18.88 -24.38 -4.95
CA ARG A 179 18.91 -23.61 -3.70
C ARG A 179 17.67 -23.94 -2.87
N PRO A 180 17.69 -23.75 -1.54
CA PRO A 180 16.49 -23.83 -0.73
C PRO A 180 15.38 -22.91 -1.30
N ALA A 181 14.13 -23.32 -1.19
CA ALA A 181 12.98 -22.56 -1.70
C ALA A 181 12.03 -22.20 -0.55
N ALA A 182 11.51 -20.98 -0.57
CA ALA A 182 10.59 -20.48 0.45
C ALA A 182 9.24 -21.13 0.24
N LEU A 183 8.98 -22.23 0.93
CA LEU A 183 7.65 -22.81 0.98
C LEU A 183 6.74 -21.85 1.76
N ALA A 184 5.74 -21.37 1.06
CA ALA A 184 4.69 -20.56 1.64
C ALA A 184 3.43 -21.42 1.74
N ARG A 185 2.72 -21.31 2.87
CA ARG A 185 1.31 -21.69 2.93
C ARG A 185 0.47 -20.47 2.61
N LEU A 186 -0.47 -20.62 1.68
CA LEU A 186 -1.40 -19.56 1.33
C LEU A 186 -2.36 -19.29 2.51
N ILE A 187 -2.42 -18.04 2.92
CA ILE A 187 -3.37 -17.55 3.92
C ILE A 187 -4.24 -16.50 3.23
N VAL A 188 -5.55 -16.69 3.28
CA VAL A 188 -6.52 -15.68 2.87
C VAL A 188 -7.19 -15.16 4.12
N THR A 189 -7.08 -13.87 4.36
CA THR A 189 -7.70 -13.25 5.52
C THR A 189 -8.86 -12.38 5.07
N ARG A 190 -10.00 -12.50 5.76
CA ARG A 190 -11.20 -11.71 5.45
C ARG A 190 -11.64 -10.88 6.65
N THR A 191 -11.86 -9.59 6.46
CA THR A 191 -12.44 -8.73 7.48
C THR A 191 -13.92 -9.05 7.60
N LEU A 192 -14.32 -9.64 8.72
CA LEU A 192 -15.70 -10.05 8.99
C LEU A 192 -16.29 -9.24 10.15
N GLU A 193 -17.56 -8.88 10.07
CA GLU A 193 -18.30 -8.37 11.22
C GLU A 193 -18.67 -9.53 12.16
N GLY A 194 -18.33 -9.40 13.45
CA GLY A 194 -18.58 -10.42 14.47
C GLY A 194 -17.45 -11.44 14.63
N ASN A 195 -17.61 -12.34 15.61
CA ASN A 195 -16.60 -13.35 15.94
C ASN A 195 -16.79 -14.62 15.08
N VAL A 196 -16.47 -14.53 13.79
CA VAL A 196 -16.53 -15.68 12.89
C VAL A 196 -15.23 -16.49 13.03
N PRO A 197 -15.28 -17.78 13.38
CA PRO A 197 -14.09 -18.62 13.45
C PRO A 197 -13.41 -18.74 12.09
N GLY A 198 -12.07 -18.84 12.10
CA GLY A 198 -11.32 -19.22 10.91
C GLY A 198 -11.58 -20.67 10.53
N GLY A 199 -11.32 -20.98 9.27
CA GLY A 199 -11.44 -22.31 8.71
C GLY A 199 -10.21 -22.69 7.88
N VAL A 200 -10.12 -23.98 7.59
CA VAL A 200 -9.20 -24.52 6.60
C VAL A 200 -10.05 -24.94 5.42
N LEU A 201 -9.74 -24.40 4.24
CA LEU A 201 -10.27 -24.91 2.99
C LEU A 201 -9.22 -25.79 2.33
N ILE A 202 -9.70 -26.69 1.47
CA ILE A 202 -8.86 -27.50 0.60
C ILE A 202 -9.01 -26.91 -0.79
N ASP A 203 -7.90 -26.51 -1.39
CA ASP A 203 -7.89 -26.01 -2.77
C ASP A 203 -7.98 -27.19 -3.77
N PRO A 204 -8.22 -26.91 -5.07
CA PRO A 204 -8.24 -27.93 -6.13
C PRO A 204 -7.02 -28.86 -6.21
N ASP A 205 -5.85 -28.43 -5.72
CA ASP A 205 -4.63 -29.27 -5.68
C ASP A 205 -4.61 -30.19 -4.43
N GLY A 206 -5.62 -30.08 -3.55
CA GLY A 206 -5.69 -30.82 -2.29
C GLY A 206 -4.94 -30.16 -1.14
N GLU A 207 -4.42 -28.94 -1.34
CA GLU A 207 -3.61 -28.22 -0.36
C GLU A 207 -4.45 -27.38 0.60
N GLN A 208 -3.94 -27.22 1.82
CA GLN A 208 -4.63 -26.43 2.84
C GLN A 208 -4.45 -24.93 2.59
N VAL A 209 -5.57 -24.23 2.41
CA VAL A 209 -5.65 -22.77 2.41
C VAL A 209 -6.29 -22.33 3.73
N LEU A 210 -5.52 -21.58 4.52
CA LEU A 210 -6.03 -21.05 5.79
C LEU A 210 -6.90 -19.83 5.49
N VAL A 211 -8.21 -19.96 5.70
CA VAL A 211 -9.14 -18.84 5.64
C VAL A 211 -9.38 -18.37 7.05
N LEU A 212 -8.53 -17.45 7.49
CA LEU A 212 -8.65 -16.90 8.81
C LEU A 212 -9.58 -15.69 8.74
N PRO A 213 -10.40 -15.42 9.77
CA PRO A 213 -10.82 -14.04 9.95
C PRO A 213 -9.52 -13.23 9.90
N SER A 214 -9.48 -12.22 9.05
CA SER A 214 -8.80 -11.02 9.50
C SER A 214 -9.59 -10.71 10.75
N ALA A 215 -8.97 -11.09 11.87
CA ALA A 215 -9.24 -10.59 13.18
C ALA A 215 -9.84 -9.18 12.94
N PRO A 216 -11.06 -8.81 13.40
CA PRO A 216 -11.78 -7.61 12.93
C PRO A 216 -11.01 -6.36 13.31
N THR A 217 -9.94 -6.04 12.58
CA THR A 217 -8.67 -5.66 13.21
C THR A 217 -8.76 -5.64 14.76
N PRO A 218 -8.52 -6.72 15.50
CA PRO A 218 -8.74 -6.75 16.93
C PRO A 218 -7.39 -6.42 17.52
N ASN A 219 -7.22 -5.14 17.82
CA ASN A 219 -6.49 -4.75 19.02
C ASN A 219 -5.23 -5.61 19.31
N GLY A 220 -4.17 -5.50 18.51
CA GLY A 220 -2.90 -6.19 18.80
C GLY A 220 -1.87 -6.21 17.66
N GLY A 221 -1.09 -5.18 17.33
CA GLY A 221 -0.82 -3.96 18.10
C GLY A 221 -2.09 -3.26 18.52
N THR A 222 -2.41 -3.37 19.80
CA THR A 222 -3.65 -2.85 20.40
C THR A 222 -3.69 -1.33 20.31
N GLU A 223 -2.52 -0.77 20.18
CA GLU A 223 -2.30 0.63 20.13
C GLU A 223 -2.28 1.10 18.68
N LEU A 224 -3.24 1.95 18.37
CA LEU A 224 -3.08 2.90 17.28
C LEU A 224 -1.79 3.69 17.56
N ARG A 225 -0.75 3.40 16.79
CA ARG A 225 0.52 4.12 16.88
C ARG A 225 0.46 5.31 15.94
N ILE A 226 0.72 6.49 16.46
CA ILE A 226 0.90 7.69 15.66
C ILE A 226 2.38 8.01 15.69
N GLU A 227 3.05 7.87 14.56
CA GLU A 227 4.50 7.99 14.46
C GLU A 227 4.87 8.87 13.26
N ARG A 228 6.12 9.36 13.25
CA ARG A 228 6.66 10.09 12.10
C ARG A 228 6.77 9.13 10.91
N LEU A 229 6.38 9.62 9.74
CA LEU A 229 6.34 8.85 8.51
C LEU A 229 7.46 9.30 7.58
N ASP A 230 8.29 8.36 7.14
CA ASP A 230 9.05 8.55 5.90
C ASP A 230 8.07 8.39 4.72
N LEU A 231 7.49 9.52 4.28
CA LEU A 231 6.46 9.53 3.25
C LEU A 231 6.99 9.06 1.88
N VAL A 232 8.27 9.29 1.60
CA VAL A 232 8.88 8.87 0.33
C VAL A 232 9.10 7.36 0.33
N ALA A 233 9.55 6.80 1.45
CA ALA A 233 9.67 5.35 1.60
C ALA A 233 8.31 4.62 1.52
N HIS A 234 7.23 5.25 2.00
CA HIS A 234 5.89 4.68 2.07
C HIS A 234 4.92 5.19 0.99
N ALA A 235 5.43 5.79 -0.10
CA ALA A 235 4.62 6.45 -1.11
C ALA A 235 3.56 5.55 -1.75
N ALA A 236 3.87 4.28 -2.01
CA ALA A 236 2.93 3.33 -2.61
C ALA A 236 1.72 3.09 -1.69
N ALA A 237 1.97 2.84 -0.40
CA ALA A 237 0.93 2.66 0.60
C ALA A 237 0.10 3.94 0.82
N ALA A 238 0.76 5.11 0.87
CA ALA A 238 0.09 6.40 0.98
C ALA A 238 -0.80 6.70 -0.24
N ARG A 239 -0.33 6.39 -1.46
CA ARG A 239 -1.12 6.51 -2.70
C ARG A 239 -2.31 5.58 -2.72
N ALA A 240 -2.14 4.32 -2.35
CA ALA A 240 -3.25 3.37 -2.27
C ALA A 240 -4.32 3.86 -1.29
N LEU A 241 -3.91 4.38 -0.13
CA LEU A 241 -4.81 4.96 0.86
C LEU A 241 -5.51 6.22 0.33
N GLN A 242 -4.77 7.12 -0.31
CA GLN A 242 -5.31 8.33 -0.94
C GLN A 242 -6.35 7.96 -2.01
N THR A 243 -6.06 6.99 -2.89
CA THR A 243 -7.03 6.49 -3.88
C THR A 243 -8.29 5.94 -3.21
N ALA A 244 -8.14 5.12 -2.16
CA ALA A 244 -9.28 4.58 -1.43
C ALA A 244 -10.14 5.68 -0.76
N ALA A 245 -9.49 6.66 -0.13
CA ALA A 245 -10.18 7.79 0.48
C ALA A 245 -10.88 8.67 -0.57
N LEU A 246 -10.23 8.96 -1.69
CA LEU A 246 -10.78 9.80 -2.76
C LEU A 246 -11.91 9.14 -3.54
N ARG A 247 -11.92 7.81 -3.69
CA ARG A 247 -13.07 7.08 -4.27
C ARG A 247 -14.33 7.33 -3.46
N THR A 248 -14.26 7.25 -2.13
CA THR A 248 -15.43 7.56 -1.29
C THR A 248 -15.88 9.02 -1.37
N VAL A 249 -14.96 9.96 -1.55
CA VAL A 249 -15.33 11.37 -1.80
C VAL A 249 -15.98 11.52 -3.17
N SER A 250 -15.50 10.79 -4.18
CA SER A 250 -16.06 10.81 -5.54
C SER A 250 -17.45 10.16 -5.59
N ASP A 251 -17.68 9.09 -4.82
CA ASP A 251 -18.98 8.44 -4.69
C ASP A 251 -19.99 9.30 -3.93
N VAL A 252 -19.53 10.06 -2.93
CA VAL A 252 -20.37 10.97 -2.12
C VAL A 252 -20.63 12.30 -2.83
N THR A 253 -19.71 12.78 -3.66
CA THR A 253 -19.78 14.14 -4.26
C THR A 253 -19.93 14.14 -5.79
N GLY A 254 -19.82 12.97 -6.44
CA GLY A 254 -19.89 12.80 -7.89
C GLY A 254 -18.66 13.31 -8.67
N ARG A 255 -17.56 13.71 -8.00
CA ARG A 255 -16.38 14.31 -8.65
C ARG A 255 -15.07 13.90 -7.96
N GLY A 256 -14.01 13.68 -8.75
CA GLY A 256 -12.64 13.46 -8.26
C GLY A 256 -12.04 14.72 -7.62
N ALA A 257 -11.19 14.55 -6.62
CA ALA A 257 -10.44 15.66 -6.03
C ALA A 257 -9.25 16.05 -6.92
N PRO A 258 -8.90 17.35 -7.00
CA PRO A 258 -7.60 17.76 -7.57
C PRO A 258 -6.46 17.18 -6.74
N GLY A 259 -5.68 16.28 -7.33
CA GLY A 259 -4.56 15.65 -6.61
C GLY A 259 -3.72 14.65 -7.39
N ASP A 260 -3.93 14.51 -8.71
CA ASP A 260 -3.17 13.52 -9.50
C ASP A 260 -1.66 13.84 -9.56
N ASP A 261 -1.26 15.07 -9.22
CA ASP A 261 0.14 15.53 -9.18
C ASP A 261 0.75 15.64 -7.77
N VAL A 262 0.37 14.79 -6.81
CA VAL A 262 1.08 14.77 -5.53
C VAL A 262 2.48 14.12 -5.69
N HIS A 263 3.47 14.95 -5.97
CA HIS A 263 4.90 14.60 -5.92
C HIS A 263 5.38 14.61 -4.45
N TYR A 264 5.18 13.52 -3.71
CA TYR A 264 5.72 13.38 -2.35
C TYR A 264 7.22 13.73 -2.25
N PRO A 265 8.10 13.35 -3.21
CA PRO A 265 9.51 13.77 -3.16
C PRO A 265 9.69 15.29 -3.17
N ALA A 266 8.95 16.02 -4.03
CA ALA A 266 9.06 17.47 -4.12
C ALA A 266 8.58 18.17 -2.84
N HIS A 267 7.50 17.67 -2.22
CA HIS A 267 7.03 18.17 -0.93
C HIS A 267 7.99 17.82 0.21
N SER A 268 8.57 16.61 0.21
CA SER A 268 9.52 16.17 1.24
C SER A 268 10.79 17.01 1.31
N ALA A 269 11.18 17.62 0.19
CA ALA A 269 12.31 18.52 0.11
C ALA A 269 12.02 19.96 0.59
N ARG A 270 10.76 20.30 0.92
CA ARG A 270 10.39 21.66 1.33
C ARG A 270 10.80 21.96 2.78
N PRO A 271 11.16 23.21 3.10
CA PRO A 271 11.49 23.60 4.46
C PRO A 271 10.36 23.27 5.45
N GLY A 272 10.72 22.69 6.60
CA GLY A 272 9.76 22.34 7.64
C GLY A 272 8.75 21.25 7.23
N PHE A 273 9.06 20.47 6.18
CA PHE A 273 8.30 19.28 5.83
C PHE A 273 8.23 18.31 7.01
N ASP A 274 7.05 17.77 7.23
CA ASP A 274 6.79 16.78 8.25
C ASP A 274 5.61 15.91 7.84
N ALA A 275 5.68 14.63 8.20
CA ALA A 275 4.66 13.65 7.91
C ALA A 275 4.46 12.72 9.10
N VAL A 276 3.22 12.36 9.36
CA VAL A 276 2.82 11.43 10.41
C VAL A 276 1.90 10.36 9.83
N ALA A 277 2.03 9.16 10.37
CA ALA A 277 1.22 8.01 10.01
C ALA A 277 0.48 7.47 11.21
N ALA A 278 -0.69 6.92 10.93
CA ALA A 278 -1.48 6.10 11.82
C ALA A 278 -1.28 4.65 11.41
N TRP A 279 -0.65 3.89 12.30
CA TRP A 279 -0.37 2.49 12.11
C TRP A 279 -1.25 1.64 13.01
N ARG A 280 -1.70 0.50 12.48
CA ARG A 280 -2.19 -0.61 13.29
C ARG A 280 -1.40 -1.86 12.96
N GLY A 281 -0.55 -2.29 13.88
CA GLY A 281 0.50 -3.26 13.53
C GLY A 281 1.39 -2.67 12.44
N ASP A 282 1.44 -3.34 11.30
CA ASP A 282 2.20 -2.94 10.10
C ASP A 282 1.33 -2.27 9.02
N ASP A 283 0.01 -2.13 9.28
CA ASP A 283 -0.92 -1.54 8.32
C ASP A 283 -0.95 0.00 8.44
N LEU A 284 -0.65 0.70 7.34
CA LEU A 284 -0.85 2.15 7.23
C LEU A 284 -2.34 2.45 7.02
N ILE A 285 -3.00 2.95 8.06
CA ILE A 285 -4.46 3.21 8.05
C ILE A 285 -4.82 4.70 7.98
N GLY A 286 -3.82 5.57 8.01
CA GLY A 286 -3.98 7.02 7.91
C GLY A 286 -2.65 7.73 7.79
N PHE A 287 -2.59 8.86 7.10
CA PHE A 287 -1.42 9.74 7.14
C PHE A 287 -1.82 11.19 6.97
N ALA A 288 -0.96 12.08 7.46
CA ALA A 288 -1.06 13.50 7.21
C ALA A 288 0.35 14.05 6.99
N TYR A 289 0.47 15.03 6.11
CA TYR A 289 1.73 15.74 5.94
C TYR A 289 1.51 17.20 5.57
N GLY A 290 2.55 17.99 5.80
CA GLY A 290 2.59 19.38 5.46
C GLY A 290 4.01 19.90 5.40
N HIS A 291 4.16 21.17 5.06
CA HIS A 291 5.44 21.85 5.09
C HIS A 291 5.26 23.32 5.45
N ARG A 292 6.34 24.00 5.82
CA ARG A 292 6.31 25.44 6.03
C ARG A 292 6.09 26.14 4.70
N ASN A 293 5.25 27.18 4.71
CA ASN A 293 5.13 28.08 3.58
C ASN A 293 6.30 29.08 3.58
N ALA A 294 7.40 28.68 2.95
CA ALA A 294 8.67 29.42 2.95
C ALA A 294 9.11 29.88 1.56
N SER A 295 8.43 29.46 0.50
CA SER A 295 8.75 29.81 -0.89
C SER A 295 7.46 29.79 -1.72
N PRO A 296 7.34 30.67 -2.72
CA PRO A 296 6.16 30.70 -3.58
C PRO A 296 5.88 29.33 -4.19
N SER A 297 4.60 28.96 -4.20
CA SER A 297 4.11 27.74 -4.79
C SER A 297 2.83 27.99 -5.58
N TRP A 298 2.49 27.06 -6.47
CA TRP A 298 1.21 27.10 -7.18
C TRP A 298 0.02 27.28 -6.23
N TRP A 299 0.05 26.64 -5.05
CA TRP A 299 -1.03 26.76 -4.06
C TRP A 299 -1.15 28.19 -3.54
N ASP A 300 -0.04 28.90 -3.32
CA ASP A 300 -0.06 30.30 -2.92
C ASP A 300 -0.71 31.17 -3.98
N ASP A 301 -0.33 31.00 -5.24
CA ASP A 301 -0.90 31.77 -6.36
C ASP A 301 -2.40 31.50 -6.50
N TRP A 302 -2.84 30.29 -6.17
CA TRP A 302 -4.24 29.87 -6.22
C TRP A 302 -5.10 30.52 -5.13
N VAL A 303 -4.60 30.62 -3.89
CA VAL A 303 -5.36 31.16 -2.74
C VAL A 303 -5.15 32.66 -2.50
N ARG A 304 -4.02 33.22 -2.93
CA ARG A 304 -3.63 34.61 -2.64
C ARG A 304 -4.63 35.67 -3.15
N PRO A 305 -5.24 35.58 -4.33
CA PRO A 305 -6.23 36.56 -4.77
C PRO A 305 -7.43 36.65 -3.83
N HIS A 306 -7.90 35.51 -3.33
CA HIS A 306 -9.02 35.41 -2.41
C HIS A 306 -8.66 35.97 -1.02
N LEU A 307 -7.48 35.60 -0.51
CA LEU A 307 -6.98 36.14 0.75
C LEU A 307 -6.73 37.66 0.68
N THR A 308 -6.26 38.16 -0.47
CA THR A 308 -6.06 39.60 -0.70
C THR A 308 -7.39 40.34 -0.70
N ALA A 309 -8.41 39.80 -1.38
CA ALA A 309 -9.76 40.38 -1.39
C ALA A 309 -10.37 40.42 0.03
N ALA A 310 -10.06 39.43 0.87
CA ALA A 310 -10.48 39.39 2.27
C ALA A 310 -9.61 40.24 3.22
N GLY A 311 -8.52 40.86 2.73
CA GLY A 311 -7.56 41.60 3.57
C GLY A 311 -6.83 40.71 4.58
N ARG A 312 -6.44 39.52 4.13
CA ARG A 312 -5.86 38.42 4.92
C ARG A 312 -4.65 37.78 4.25
N GLN A 313 -4.03 38.40 3.24
CA GLN A 313 -2.91 37.79 2.49
C GLN A 313 -1.66 37.52 3.33
N ASP A 314 -1.49 38.22 4.46
CA ASP A 314 -0.40 38.07 5.41
C ASP A 314 -0.41 36.72 6.13
N VAL A 315 -1.56 36.01 6.15
CA VAL A 315 -1.68 34.68 6.74
C VAL A 315 -0.81 33.63 6.04
N LEU A 316 -0.38 33.87 4.80
CA LEU A 316 0.49 32.95 4.08
C LEU A 316 1.90 32.91 4.69
N ASP A 317 2.40 34.04 5.16
CA ASP A 317 3.81 34.23 5.46
C ASP A 317 4.25 33.46 6.72
N GLY A 318 5.14 32.47 6.54
CA GLY A 318 5.67 31.69 7.65
C GLY A 318 4.66 30.75 8.30
N SER A 319 3.53 30.48 7.65
CA SER A 319 2.55 29.48 8.08
C SER A 319 3.03 28.05 7.85
N PHE A 320 2.37 27.08 8.49
CA PHE A 320 2.46 25.68 8.09
C PHE A 320 1.24 25.29 7.28
N VAL A 321 1.45 24.63 6.14
CA VAL A 321 0.35 24.20 5.28
C VAL A 321 0.17 22.70 5.45
N ILE A 322 -1.00 22.27 5.91
CA ILE A 322 -1.40 20.86 5.84
C ILE A 322 -1.78 20.61 4.38
N VAL A 323 -0.97 19.80 3.71
CA VAL A 323 -1.14 19.51 2.28
C VAL A 323 -2.10 18.34 2.09
N GLN A 324 -1.96 17.28 2.89
CA GLN A 324 -2.78 16.08 2.77
C GLN A 324 -3.16 15.55 4.15
N LEU A 325 -4.39 15.02 4.24
CA LEU A 325 -4.88 14.20 5.34
C LEU A 325 -5.80 13.13 4.76
N ASP A 326 -5.38 11.88 4.81
CA ASP A 326 -6.19 10.73 4.40
C ASP A 326 -6.26 9.71 5.52
N VAL A 327 -7.43 9.09 5.66
CA VAL A 327 -7.66 7.97 6.56
C VAL A 327 -8.43 6.93 5.77
N ASP A 328 -8.09 5.66 5.97
CA ASP A 328 -8.84 4.54 5.39
C ASP A 328 -10.34 4.70 5.71
N PRO A 329 -11.27 4.61 4.73
CA PRO A 329 -12.71 4.68 4.96
C PRO A 329 -13.23 3.75 6.05
N ALA A 330 -12.68 2.53 6.19
CA ALA A 330 -13.05 1.58 7.25
C ALA A 330 -12.73 2.10 8.66
N TRP A 331 -11.90 3.15 8.72
CA TRP A 331 -11.34 3.75 9.91
C TRP A 331 -11.85 5.16 10.21
N HIS A 332 -12.77 5.66 9.39
CA HIS A 332 -13.41 6.96 9.61
C HIS A 332 -14.22 7.01 10.89
N ARG A 333 -14.45 8.23 11.40
CA ARG A 333 -15.22 8.53 12.62
C ARG A 333 -14.70 7.88 13.92
N LYS A 334 -13.46 7.37 13.92
CA LYS A 334 -12.76 6.81 15.10
C LYS A 334 -11.73 7.76 15.72
N GLY A 335 -11.72 9.04 15.34
CA GLY A 335 -10.82 10.06 15.89
C GLY A 335 -9.39 10.06 15.32
N ILE A 336 -9.07 9.19 14.36
CA ILE A 336 -7.71 9.07 13.77
C ILE A 336 -7.26 10.38 13.11
N GLY A 337 -8.10 10.99 12.26
CA GLY A 337 -7.74 12.25 11.60
C GLY A 337 -7.41 13.36 12.61
N ARG A 338 -8.12 13.42 13.75
CA ARG A 338 -7.81 14.36 14.83
C ARG A 338 -6.42 14.09 15.43
N ARG A 339 -6.11 12.83 15.72
CA ARG A 339 -4.81 12.43 16.28
C ARG A 339 -3.66 12.71 15.31
N LEU A 340 -3.86 12.47 14.02
CA LEU A 340 -2.89 12.79 12.96
C LEU A 340 -2.63 14.30 12.89
N VAL A 341 -3.67 15.13 12.81
CA VAL A 341 -3.50 16.59 12.81
C VAL A 341 -2.82 17.07 14.09
N GLN A 342 -3.19 16.53 15.25
CA GLN A 342 -2.56 16.89 16.52
C GLN A 342 -1.07 16.53 16.54
N ALA A 343 -0.71 15.30 16.16
CA ALA A 343 0.69 14.86 16.11
C ALA A 343 1.51 15.62 15.06
N LEU A 344 0.91 15.91 13.91
CA LEU A 344 1.56 16.70 12.87
C LEU A 344 1.90 18.10 13.39
N LEU A 345 1.00 18.72 14.15
CA LEU A 345 1.13 20.09 14.66
C LEU A 345 1.87 20.21 16.01
N ASP A 346 2.13 19.10 16.68
CA ASP A 346 2.79 19.07 17.99
C ASP A 346 4.19 19.68 17.94
N GLY A 347 4.51 20.55 18.90
CA GLY A 347 5.82 21.21 19.03
C GLY A 347 6.19 22.21 17.93
N ARG A 348 5.28 22.53 16.99
CA ARG A 348 5.56 23.46 15.88
C ARG A 348 5.59 24.92 16.34
N ARG A 349 6.42 25.74 15.68
CA ARG A 349 6.67 27.16 16.05
C ARG A 349 6.02 28.17 15.13
N GLU A 350 5.48 27.72 14.01
CA GLU A 350 4.80 28.55 13.03
C GLU A 350 3.57 29.20 13.69
N PRO A 351 3.33 30.50 13.46
CA PRO A 351 2.29 31.24 14.16
C PRO A 351 0.88 30.78 13.80
N ARG A 352 0.73 30.09 12.67
CA ARG A 352 -0.55 29.68 12.09
C ARG A 352 -0.43 28.46 11.19
N VAL A 353 -1.53 27.73 11.07
CA VAL A 353 -1.67 26.59 10.13
C VAL A 353 -2.74 26.91 9.13
N LEU A 354 -2.50 26.60 7.86
CA LEU A 354 -3.45 26.74 6.77
C LEU A 354 -3.71 25.41 6.08
N LEU A 355 -4.89 25.33 5.46
CA LEU A 355 -5.25 24.30 4.50
C LEU A 355 -6.37 24.79 3.60
N THR A 356 -6.56 24.09 2.49
CA THR A 356 -7.74 24.20 1.65
C THR A 356 -8.53 22.90 1.68
N THR A 357 -9.86 23.00 1.74
CA THR A 357 -10.75 21.84 1.58
C THR A 357 -11.93 22.21 0.70
N GLN A 358 -12.61 21.21 0.13
CA GLN A 358 -13.79 21.47 -0.70
C GLN A 358 -14.88 22.15 0.13
N GLY A 359 -15.54 23.15 -0.45
CA GLY A 359 -16.65 23.88 0.13
C GLY A 359 -17.97 23.12 0.05
N GLY A 360 -19.09 23.82 0.31
CA GLY A 360 -20.43 23.24 0.25
C GLY A 360 -20.73 22.27 1.40
N ALA A 361 -21.46 21.18 1.09
CA ALA A 361 -21.90 20.17 2.06
C ALA A 361 -20.81 19.14 2.44
N ASN A 362 -19.53 19.44 2.19
CA ASN A 362 -18.44 18.52 2.49
C ASN A 362 -18.25 18.36 4.03
N PRO A 363 -18.29 17.12 4.57
CA PRO A 363 -18.13 16.87 6.01
C PRO A 363 -16.76 17.28 6.58
N ALA A 364 -15.73 17.43 5.74
CA ALA A 364 -14.39 17.88 6.13
C ALA A 364 -14.40 19.29 6.73
N ARG A 365 -15.30 20.17 6.29
CA ARG A 365 -15.44 21.53 6.86
C ARG A 365 -15.76 21.49 8.36
N GLY A 366 -16.78 20.72 8.72
CA GLY A 366 -17.17 20.53 10.12
C GLY A 366 -16.15 19.74 10.94
N PHE A 367 -15.33 18.90 10.29
CA PHE A 367 -14.18 18.26 10.94
C PHE A 367 -13.11 19.30 11.34
N TYR A 368 -12.65 20.14 10.40
CA TYR A 368 -11.61 21.14 10.68
C TYR A 368 -12.08 22.23 11.65
N GLN A 369 -13.35 22.66 11.57
CA GLN A 369 -13.94 23.59 12.54
C GLN A 369 -13.86 23.07 13.99
N ARG A 370 -14.12 21.77 14.21
CA ARG A 370 -13.96 21.12 15.53
C ARG A 370 -12.50 21.00 15.99
N LEU A 371 -11.53 21.20 15.10
CA LEU A 371 -10.10 21.27 15.40
C LEU A 371 -9.62 22.72 15.61
N GLY A 372 -10.53 23.69 15.63
CA GLY A 372 -10.24 25.10 15.85
C GLY A 372 -9.87 25.87 14.59
N PHE A 373 -10.05 25.28 13.40
CA PHE A 373 -9.86 26.02 12.16
C PHE A 373 -11.07 26.92 11.88
N VAL A 374 -10.79 28.15 11.47
CA VAL A 374 -11.77 29.12 11.00
C VAL A 374 -11.65 29.30 9.50
N GLU A 375 -12.79 29.51 8.84
CA GLU A 375 -12.85 29.82 7.42
C GLU A 375 -12.45 31.28 7.21
N LEU A 376 -11.41 31.53 6.42
CA LEU A 376 -10.89 32.89 6.17
C LEU A 376 -11.58 33.57 5.00
N THR A 377 -11.89 32.79 3.95
CA THR A 377 -12.50 33.27 2.71
C THR A 377 -13.09 32.08 1.96
N ASP A 378 -14.10 32.37 1.13
CA ASP A 378 -14.38 31.54 -0.03
C ASP A 378 -13.09 31.41 -0.84
N GLY A 379 -12.70 30.18 -1.11
CA GLY A 379 -11.47 29.86 -1.83
C GLY A 379 -11.69 29.81 -3.33
N PRO A 380 -10.61 29.51 -4.08
CA PRO A 380 -10.68 29.33 -5.52
C PRO A 380 -11.49 28.09 -5.90
N ARG A 381 -11.84 27.98 -7.18
CA ARG A 381 -12.50 26.80 -7.75
C ARG A 381 -11.47 25.93 -8.46
N TYR A 382 -11.65 24.62 -8.38
CA TYR A 382 -11.00 23.66 -9.27
C TYR A 382 -12.06 23.01 -10.16
N GLY A 383 -12.08 23.35 -11.45
CA GLY A 383 -13.24 23.11 -12.29
C GLY A 383 -14.49 23.75 -11.68
N ASP A 384 -15.56 22.98 -11.47
CA ASP A 384 -16.77 23.46 -10.79
C ASP A 384 -16.80 23.20 -9.27
N THR A 385 -15.71 22.71 -8.69
CA THR A 385 -15.68 22.40 -7.26
C THR A 385 -15.19 23.62 -6.48
N PRO A 386 -16.02 24.23 -5.61
CA PRO A 386 -15.58 25.32 -4.75
C PRO A 386 -14.66 24.78 -3.65
N PHE A 387 -13.64 25.56 -3.28
CA PHE A 387 -12.83 25.34 -2.09
C PHE A 387 -13.01 26.48 -1.10
N VAL A 388 -12.59 26.24 0.13
CA VAL A 388 -12.49 27.25 1.19
C VAL A 388 -11.09 27.23 1.77
N VAL A 389 -10.59 28.41 2.17
CA VAL A 389 -9.29 28.53 2.86
C VAL A 389 -9.55 28.58 4.35
N LEU A 390 -8.93 27.66 5.09
CA LEU A 390 -9.05 27.60 6.55
C LEU A 390 -7.72 27.91 7.21
N ALA A 391 -7.79 28.55 8.38
CA ALA A 391 -6.63 28.78 9.24
C ALA A 391 -6.91 28.50 10.72
N ARG A 392 -5.86 28.21 11.48
CA ARG A 392 -5.90 28.13 12.95
C ARG A 392 -4.77 28.96 13.55
N GLU A 393 -5.11 29.80 14.55
CA GLU A 393 -4.18 30.72 15.23
C GLU A 393 -4.39 30.72 16.77
N PRO A 394 -3.33 30.85 17.59
CA PRO A 394 -1.98 30.33 17.40
C PRO A 394 -1.89 28.83 17.74
N LEU A 395 -0.81 28.16 17.32
CA LEU A 395 -0.60 26.73 17.61
C LEU A 395 -0.25 26.41 19.07
N ALA A 396 -0.16 27.42 19.94
CA ALA A 396 0.22 27.26 21.34
C ALA A 396 -0.98 26.85 22.21
N GLY A 397 -0.87 25.66 22.80
CA GLY A 397 -1.72 25.11 23.86
C GLY A 397 -1.09 23.82 24.35
#